data_AF-A0A3B9IXP3-F1
#
_entry.id   AF-A0A3B9IXP3-F1
#
_cell.length_a   1.000
_cell.length_b   1.000
_cell.length_c   1.000
_cell.angle_alpha   90.00
_cell.angle_beta   90.00
_cell.angle_gamma   90.00
#
_symmetry.space_group_name_H-M   'P 1'
#
loop_
_entity.id
_entity.type
_entity.pdbx_description
1 polymer ?
#
loop_
_entity_poly.entity_id
_entity_poly.type
_entity_poly.pdbx_seq_one_letter_code
_entity_poly.pdbx_strand_id
1 'polypeptide(L)'
;MMGLYKSDPDIDYKTVKKLVELRPKTLRIYPVVILRNTKLAELYEKGEYKLLPFDIMVEECGMILDELVFSGIKVIKCGLHASEFVKKDMIGGYYHPAFRELCENFIYLETIQYALNLSQITSGDATIVVNDKCISKAIGQKKSNINYFKEQGINIKIVGSPNMPVYDADAKR
;
A
#
# COMPACT_ATOMS: atom_id res chain seq x y z
N MET A 1 -9.33 1.79 11.42
CA MET A 1 -7.94 1.51 11.85
C MET A 1 -7.65 0.10 11.39
N MET A 2 -6.45 -0.18 10.91
CA MET A 2 -6.04 -1.51 10.40
C MET A 2 -5.16 -2.21 11.43
N GLY A 3 -5.37 -3.52 11.62
CA GLY A 3 -4.57 -4.37 12.49
C GLY A 3 -4.83 -4.15 13.98
N LEU A 4 -6.05 -3.84 14.41
CA LEU A 4 -6.39 -3.67 15.83
C LEU A 4 -6.21 -4.95 16.66
N TYR A 5 -6.12 -4.82 17.99
CA TYR A 5 -6.11 -5.97 18.89
C TYR A 5 -7.37 -6.83 18.68
N LYS A 6 -7.17 -8.14 18.52
CA LYS A 6 -8.20 -9.14 18.15
C LYS A 6 -8.78 -8.98 16.74
N SER A 7 -8.17 -8.15 15.89
CA SER A 7 -8.45 -8.14 14.46
C SER A 7 -7.49 -9.07 13.71
N ASP A 8 -7.88 -9.40 12.49
CA ASP A 8 -7.08 -10.10 11.49
C ASP A 8 -7.42 -9.50 10.09
N PRO A 9 -6.64 -9.82 9.05
CA PRO A 9 -6.88 -9.32 7.70
C PRO A 9 -8.31 -9.55 7.18
N ASP A 10 -8.90 -10.72 7.44
CA ASP A 10 -10.26 -11.05 6.98
C ASP A 10 -11.31 -10.16 7.66
N ILE A 11 -11.17 -9.91 8.96
CA ILE A 11 -12.06 -9.02 9.73
C ILE A 11 -11.94 -7.58 9.23
N ASP A 12 -10.71 -7.12 9.02
CA ASP A 12 -10.46 -5.75 8.52
C ASP A 12 -11.03 -5.59 7.10
N TYR A 13 -10.82 -6.57 6.21
CA TYR A 13 -11.36 -6.58 4.86
C TYR A 13 -12.90 -6.56 4.85
N LYS A 14 -13.55 -7.42 5.65
CA LYS A 14 -15.02 -7.42 5.81
C LYS A 14 -15.56 -6.07 6.30
N THR A 15 -14.81 -5.39 7.16
CA THR A 15 -15.16 -4.04 7.62
C THR A 15 -15.08 -3.04 6.46
N VAL A 16 -14.02 -3.09 5.65
CA VAL A 16 -13.88 -2.24 4.47
C VAL A 16 -15.00 -2.47 3.46
N LYS A 17 -15.37 -3.72 3.18
CA LYS A 17 -16.51 -4.03 2.28
C LYS A 17 -17.79 -3.33 2.72
N LYS A 18 -18.12 -3.43 4.00
CA LYS A 18 -19.29 -2.74 4.58
C LYS A 18 -19.16 -1.22 4.47
N LEU A 19 -17.96 -0.65 4.64
CA LEU A 19 -17.74 0.78 4.47
C LEU A 19 -17.90 1.23 3.02
N VAL A 20 -17.48 0.42 2.04
CA VAL A 20 -17.69 0.68 0.60
C VAL A 20 -19.18 0.74 0.27
N GLU A 21 -19.97 -0.18 0.82
CA GLU A 21 -21.43 -0.20 0.65
C GLU A 21 -22.11 1.08 1.15
N LEU A 22 -21.58 1.71 2.20
CA LEU A 22 -22.08 2.99 2.73
C LEU A 22 -21.76 4.20 1.84
N ARG A 23 -20.87 4.04 0.84
CA ARG A 23 -20.45 5.09 -0.11
C ARG A 23 -20.07 6.43 0.54
N PRO A 24 -19.17 6.44 1.55
CA PRO A 24 -18.71 7.69 2.14
C PRO A 24 -17.95 8.53 1.10
N LYS A 25 -18.04 9.85 1.21
CA LYS A 25 -17.27 10.77 0.35
C LYS A 25 -15.76 10.62 0.54
N THR A 26 -15.33 10.34 1.77
CA THR A 26 -13.92 10.25 2.13
C THR A 26 -13.66 9.22 3.21
N LEU A 27 -12.48 8.60 3.18
CA LEU A 27 -11.98 7.73 4.26
C LEU A 27 -10.52 8.02 4.62
N ARG A 28 -10.13 7.58 5.81
CA ARG A 28 -8.75 7.59 6.32
C ARG A 28 -8.34 6.17 6.70
N ILE A 29 -7.19 5.73 6.20
CA ILE A 29 -6.58 4.45 6.55
C ILE A 29 -5.48 4.72 7.57
N TYR A 30 -5.60 4.13 8.75
CA TYR A 30 -4.62 4.25 9.82
C TYR A 30 -4.25 2.86 10.32
N PRO A 31 -3.13 2.30 9.88
CA PRO A 31 -2.60 1.11 10.50
C PRO A 31 -2.15 1.45 11.92
N VAL A 32 -2.29 0.49 12.83
CA VAL A 32 -2.03 0.70 14.25
C VAL A 32 -0.57 1.07 14.51
N VAL A 33 -0.36 2.06 15.39
CA VAL A 33 0.92 2.34 16.01
C VAL A 33 0.76 2.20 17.51
N ILE A 34 1.68 1.47 18.13
CA ILE A 34 1.66 1.16 19.56
C ILE A 34 2.51 2.19 20.28
N LEU A 35 1.87 3.00 21.12
CA LEU A 35 2.53 4.05 21.89
C LEU A 35 2.70 3.62 23.34
N ARG A 36 3.82 4.00 23.94
CA ARG A 36 4.10 3.82 25.37
C ARG A 36 2.96 4.39 26.21
N ASN A 37 2.74 3.83 27.41
CA ASN A 37 1.71 4.26 28.35
C ASN A 37 0.28 4.13 27.80
N THR A 38 0.04 3.22 26.87
CA THR A 38 -1.29 2.86 26.40
C THR A 38 -1.64 1.43 26.77
N LYS A 39 -2.94 1.12 26.84
CA LYS A 39 -3.38 -0.26 27.07
C LYS A 39 -2.87 -1.22 26.00
N LEU A 40 -2.71 -0.74 24.77
CA LEU A 40 -2.20 -1.53 23.66
C LEU A 40 -0.72 -1.88 23.82
N ALA A 41 0.07 -0.97 24.39
CA ALA A 41 1.46 -1.25 24.77
C ALA A 41 1.55 -2.35 25.82
N GLU A 42 0.72 -2.29 26.88
CA GLU A 42 0.70 -3.36 27.89
C GLU A 42 0.38 -4.73 27.28
N LEU A 43 -0.58 -4.80 26.35
CA LEU A 43 -0.95 -6.04 25.68
C LEU A 43 0.17 -6.56 24.77
N TYR A 44 0.86 -5.65 24.08
CA TYR A 44 1.97 -5.97 23.20
C TYR A 44 3.18 -6.48 23.97
N GLU A 45 3.57 -5.80 25.05
CA GLU A 45 4.70 -6.18 25.91
C GLU A 45 4.46 -7.53 26.63
N LYS A 46 3.19 -7.87 26.92
CA LYS A 46 2.80 -9.19 27.44
C LYS A 46 2.74 -10.30 26.37
N GLY A 47 2.89 -9.96 25.10
CA GLY A 47 2.76 -10.90 23.98
C GLY A 47 1.31 -11.33 23.67
N GLU A 48 0.33 -10.69 24.29
CA GLU A 48 -1.10 -10.95 24.06
C GLU A 48 -1.60 -10.32 22.76
N TYR A 49 -0.99 -9.20 22.35
CA TYR A 49 -1.25 -8.57 21.06
C TYR A 49 -0.04 -8.76 20.15
N LYS A 50 -0.24 -9.46 19.03
CA LYS A 50 0.81 -9.74 18.04
C LYS A 50 0.53 -8.95 16.76
N LEU A 51 1.58 -8.38 16.22
CA LEU A 51 1.55 -7.66 14.95
C LEU A 51 1.86 -8.60 13.81
N LEU A 52 1.20 -8.39 12.67
CA LEU A 52 1.68 -8.90 11.39
C LEU A 52 3.02 -8.25 11.03
N PRO A 53 3.84 -8.89 10.19
CA PRO A 53 5.01 -8.24 9.60
C PRO A 53 4.63 -6.91 8.95
N PHE A 54 5.55 -5.95 8.99
CA PHE A 54 5.30 -4.60 8.50
C PHE A 54 4.89 -4.60 7.02
N ASP A 55 5.60 -5.35 6.19
CA ASP A 55 5.36 -5.42 4.75
C ASP A 55 3.98 -6.01 4.43
N ILE A 56 3.57 -7.05 5.16
CA ILE A 56 2.20 -7.61 5.04
C ILE A 56 1.15 -6.53 5.34
N MET A 57 1.32 -5.72 6.38
CA MET A 57 0.36 -4.63 6.66
C MET A 57 0.37 -3.53 5.58
N VAL A 58 1.52 -3.28 4.94
CA VAL A 58 1.61 -2.36 3.79
C VAL A 58 0.81 -2.90 2.61
N GLU A 59 0.94 -4.20 2.32
CA GLU A 59 0.20 -4.91 1.26
C GLU A 59 -1.30 -4.86 1.52
N GLU A 60 -1.76 -5.25 2.72
CA GLU A 60 -3.16 -5.19 3.15
C GLU A 60 -3.74 -3.78 2.99
N CYS A 61 -3.03 -2.75 3.48
CA CYS A 61 -3.44 -1.37 3.32
C CYS A 61 -3.42 -0.89 1.86
N GLY A 62 -2.53 -1.45 1.03
CA GLY A 62 -2.45 -1.20 -0.41
C GLY A 62 -3.67 -1.75 -1.15
N MET A 63 -4.04 -3.01 -0.90
CA MET A 63 -5.26 -3.61 -1.47
C MET A 63 -6.52 -2.81 -1.11
N ILE A 64 -6.63 -2.39 0.16
CA ILE A 64 -7.76 -1.56 0.61
C ILE A 64 -7.73 -0.17 -0.02
N LEU A 65 -6.55 0.44 -0.14
CA LEU A 65 -6.40 1.74 -0.77
C LEU A 65 -6.84 1.70 -2.24
N ASP A 66 -6.46 0.65 -2.97
CA ASP A 66 -6.89 0.42 -4.35
C ASP A 66 -8.41 0.24 -4.45
N GLU A 67 -8.98 -0.67 -3.66
CA GLU A 67 -10.44 -0.94 -3.66
C GLU A 67 -11.27 0.31 -3.36
N LEU A 68 -10.83 1.13 -2.39
CA LEU A 68 -11.52 2.38 -2.06
C LEU A 68 -11.45 3.38 -3.22
N VAL A 69 -10.29 3.54 -3.85
CA VAL A 69 -10.12 4.45 -5.00
C VAL A 69 -10.95 3.97 -6.19
N PHE A 70 -10.90 2.67 -6.50
CA PHE A 70 -11.72 2.05 -7.55
C PHE A 70 -13.22 2.25 -7.31
N SER A 71 -13.65 2.18 -6.04
CA SER A 71 -15.04 2.40 -5.63
C SER A 71 -15.46 3.87 -5.62
N GLY A 72 -14.60 4.79 -6.07
CA GLY A 72 -14.85 6.23 -6.10
C GLY A 72 -14.78 6.93 -4.75
N ILE A 73 -14.25 6.26 -3.71
CA ILE A 73 -14.10 6.81 -2.36
C ILE A 73 -12.74 7.48 -2.23
N LYS A 74 -12.75 8.77 -1.89
CA LYS A 74 -11.51 9.54 -1.74
C LYS A 74 -10.79 9.18 -0.44
N VAL A 75 -9.63 8.54 -0.53
CA VAL A 75 -8.75 8.34 0.63
C VAL A 75 -7.92 9.60 0.90
N ILE A 76 -8.29 10.34 1.96
CA ILE A 76 -7.66 11.62 2.33
C ILE A 76 -6.41 11.43 3.21
N LYS A 77 -6.20 10.23 3.76
CA LYS A 77 -5.01 9.89 4.54
C LYS A 77 -4.78 8.38 4.54
N CYS A 78 -3.53 7.95 4.35
CA CYS A 78 -3.08 6.58 4.57
C CYS A 78 -1.77 6.63 5.37
N GLY A 79 -1.74 5.98 6.54
CA GLY A 79 -0.66 6.11 7.53
C GLY A 79 -0.83 7.32 8.45
N LEU A 80 -0.03 7.39 9.52
CA LEU A 80 -0.06 8.52 10.45
C LEU A 80 0.65 9.77 9.89
N HIS A 81 0.37 10.92 10.49
CA HIS A 81 1.20 12.11 10.25
C HIS A 81 2.58 11.91 10.86
N ALA A 82 3.62 12.35 10.16
CA ALA A 82 4.95 12.41 10.73
C ALA A 82 4.90 13.33 11.95
N SER A 83 5.26 12.79 13.11
CA SER A 83 5.22 13.49 14.38
C SER A 83 6.38 12.99 15.24
N GLU A 84 7.14 13.93 15.80
CA GLU A 84 8.24 13.59 16.72
C GLU A 84 7.71 12.86 17.95
N PHE A 85 6.49 13.18 18.41
CA PHE A 85 5.84 12.49 19.50
C PHE A 85 5.60 11.00 19.17
N VAL A 86 5.02 10.73 18.00
CA VAL A 86 4.78 9.35 17.56
C VAL A 86 6.10 8.60 17.44
N LYS A 87 7.12 9.22 16.85
CA LYS A 87 8.44 8.60 16.69
C LYS A 87 9.13 8.32 18.03
N LYS A 88 8.96 9.20 19.03
CA LYS A 88 9.59 9.09 20.35
C LYS A 88 8.93 8.01 21.22
N ASP A 89 7.61 7.95 21.22
CA ASP A 89 6.86 7.10 22.15
C ASP A 89 6.39 5.77 21.53
N MET A 90 6.64 5.55 20.23
CA MET A 90 6.34 4.28 19.59
C MET A 90 7.20 3.15 20.15
N ILE A 91 6.54 2.05 20.51
CA ILE A 91 7.19 0.78 20.91
C ILE A 91 6.93 -0.36 19.90
N GLY A 92 6.08 -0.13 18.89
CA GLY A 92 5.76 -1.09 17.84
C GLY A 92 4.67 -0.59 16.90
N GLY A 93 4.26 -1.42 15.95
CA GLY A 93 3.22 -1.13 14.97
C GLY A 93 3.76 -0.60 13.65
N TYR A 94 2.91 0.12 12.92
CA TYR A 94 3.08 0.40 11.50
C TYR A 94 3.26 1.91 11.25
N TYR A 95 4.43 2.42 11.61
CA TYR A 95 4.78 3.82 11.37
C TYR A 95 5.85 3.94 10.29
N HIS A 96 5.52 4.66 9.22
CA HIS A 96 6.49 5.14 8.26
C HIS A 96 6.06 6.51 7.73
N PRO A 97 6.97 7.51 7.62
CA PRO A 97 6.61 8.85 7.14
C PRO A 97 5.97 8.84 5.74
N ALA A 98 6.40 7.88 4.89
CA ALA A 98 5.88 7.67 3.54
C ALA A 98 5.03 6.40 3.44
N PHE A 99 4.28 6.03 4.50
CA PHE A 99 3.49 4.79 4.52
C PHE A 99 2.55 4.66 3.31
N ARG A 100 1.86 5.74 2.94
CA ARG A 100 1.02 5.76 1.73
C ARG A 100 1.79 5.40 0.46
N GLU A 101 3.00 5.93 0.30
CA GLU A 101 3.82 5.65 -0.88
C GLU A 101 4.26 4.19 -0.89
N LEU A 102 4.55 3.58 0.26
CA LEU A 102 4.82 2.13 0.34
C LEU A 102 3.62 1.31 -0.14
N CYS A 103 2.40 1.66 0.28
CA CYS A 103 1.18 1.01 -0.21
C CYS A 103 1.00 1.22 -1.71
N GLU A 104 1.25 2.42 -2.23
CA GLU A 104 1.14 2.73 -3.65
C GLU A 104 2.22 2.02 -4.49
N ASN A 105 3.43 1.81 -3.95
CA ASN A 105 4.47 1.02 -4.60
C ASN A 105 4.03 -0.44 -4.75
N PHE A 106 3.41 -1.02 -3.72
CA PHE A 106 2.82 -2.36 -3.77
C PHE A 106 1.69 -2.43 -4.80
N ILE A 107 0.77 -1.46 -4.82
CA ILE A 107 -0.29 -1.42 -5.84
C ILE A 107 0.32 -1.47 -7.24
N TYR A 108 1.32 -0.62 -7.53
CA TYR A 108 1.96 -0.63 -8.84
C TYR A 108 2.79 -1.88 -9.12
N LEU A 109 3.33 -2.55 -8.12
CA LEU A 109 3.98 -3.85 -8.31
C LEU A 109 2.97 -4.84 -8.92
N GLU A 110 1.81 -4.97 -8.31
CA GLU A 110 0.73 -5.86 -8.76
C GLU A 110 0.16 -5.43 -10.11
N THR A 111 -0.12 -4.14 -10.30
CA THR A 111 -0.66 -3.62 -11.57
C THR A 111 0.32 -3.84 -12.73
N ILE A 112 1.63 -3.62 -12.51
CA ILE A 112 2.64 -3.85 -13.55
C ILE A 112 2.76 -5.34 -13.86
N GLN A 113 2.77 -6.20 -12.83
CA GLN A 113 2.80 -7.65 -13.02
C GLN A 113 1.59 -8.12 -13.84
N TYR A 114 0.39 -7.60 -13.54
CA TYR A 114 -0.82 -7.88 -14.29
C TYR A 114 -0.72 -7.42 -15.76
N ALA A 115 -0.25 -6.19 -16.01
CA ALA A 115 -0.08 -5.67 -17.35
C ALA A 115 0.93 -6.49 -18.18
N LEU A 116 2.07 -6.87 -17.59
CA LEU A 116 3.06 -7.75 -18.22
C LEU A 116 2.47 -9.12 -18.59
N ASN A 117 1.66 -9.70 -17.70
CA ASN A 117 0.98 -10.97 -17.94
C ASN A 117 -0.02 -10.89 -19.10
N LEU A 118 -0.83 -9.83 -19.15
CA LEU A 118 -1.77 -9.60 -20.26
C LEU A 118 -1.06 -9.43 -21.61
N SER A 119 0.08 -8.73 -21.61
CA SER A 119 0.92 -8.53 -22.79
C SER A 119 1.84 -9.72 -23.11
N GLN A 120 1.77 -10.80 -22.33
CA GLN A 120 2.61 -12.01 -22.46
C GLN A 120 4.11 -11.69 -22.49
N ILE A 121 4.54 -10.66 -21.75
CA ILE A 121 5.94 -10.27 -21.62
C ILE A 121 6.52 -10.98 -20.40
N THR A 122 7.37 -11.97 -20.66
CA THR A 122 7.99 -12.80 -19.61
C THR A 122 9.49 -12.58 -19.45
N SER A 123 10.13 -11.84 -20.36
CA SER A 123 11.56 -11.52 -20.32
C SER A 123 11.92 -10.39 -21.30
N GLY A 124 13.09 -9.80 -21.10
CA GLY A 124 13.62 -8.75 -21.98
C GLY A 124 13.16 -7.35 -21.57
N ASP A 125 13.12 -6.44 -22.53
CA ASP A 125 12.79 -5.04 -22.26
C ASP A 125 11.29 -4.78 -22.42
N ALA A 126 10.74 -3.92 -21.54
CA ALA A 126 9.35 -3.49 -21.62
C ALA A 126 9.20 -2.02 -21.22
N THR A 127 8.33 -1.30 -21.90
CA THR A 127 7.87 0.03 -21.50
C THR A 127 6.53 -0.10 -20.78
N ILE A 128 6.51 0.37 -19.53
CA ILE A 128 5.32 0.44 -18.68
C ILE A 128 4.79 1.87 -18.73
N VAL A 129 3.55 2.03 -19.18
CA VAL A 129 2.82 3.30 -19.19
C VAL A 129 1.95 3.37 -17.95
N VAL A 130 2.11 4.42 -17.13
CA VAL A 130 1.29 4.69 -15.93
C VAL A 130 0.77 6.12 -15.97
N ASN A 131 -0.08 6.51 -15.00
CA ASN A 131 -0.44 7.91 -14.81
C ASN A 131 0.83 8.77 -14.55
N ASP A 132 0.92 9.94 -15.18
CA ASP A 132 2.07 10.86 -15.04
C ASP A 132 2.36 11.29 -13.59
N LYS A 133 1.33 11.38 -12.74
CA LYS A 133 1.44 11.68 -11.30
C LYS A 133 1.87 10.48 -10.47
N CYS A 134 2.04 9.30 -11.09
CA CYS A 134 2.32 8.06 -10.40
C CYS A 134 3.65 7.40 -10.82
N ILE A 135 4.45 8.05 -11.66
CA ILE A 135 5.75 7.53 -12.09
C ILE A 135 6.63 7.12 -10.89
N SER A 136 6.75 7.97 -9.86
CA SER A 136 7.59 7.66 -8.69
C SER A 136 7.09 6.44 -7.91
N LYS A 137 5.76 6.31 -7.77
CA LYS A 137 5.09 5.19 -7.11
C LYS A 137 5.32 3.89 -7.88
N ALA A 138 5.24 3.96 -9.20
CA ALA A 138 5.47 2.84 -10.08
C ALA A 138 6.95 2.40 -10.12
N ILE A 139 7.90 3.34 -10.08
CA ILE A 139 9.34 3.04 -9.92
C ILE A 139 9.60 2.34 -8.59
N GLY A 140 8.87 2.74 -7.56
CA GLY A 140 9.02 2.25 -6.20
C GLY A 140 10.18 2.93 -5.46
N GLN A 141 10.07 2.98 -4.14
CA GLN A 141 11.08 3.56 -3.26
C GLN A 141 12.42 2.83 -3.46
N LYS A 142 13.51 3.59 -3.65
CA LYS A 142 14.84 3.03 -3.97
C LYS A 142 14.81 2.12 -5.22
N LYS A 143 13.89 2.38 -6.15
CA LYS A 143 13.66 1.59 -7.37
C LYS A 143 13.23 0.14 -7.08
N SER A 144 12.49 -0.10 -5.99
CA SER A 144 12.07 -1.44 -5.56
C SER A 144 11.40 -2.24 -6.68
N ASN A 145 10.46 -1.63 -7.41
CA ASN A 145 9.70 -2.34 -8.44
C ASN A 145 10.56 -2.59 -9.68
N ILE A 146 11.39 -1.62 -10.09
CA ILE A 146 12.37 -1.82 -11.17
C ILE A 146 13.29 -3.00 -10.86
N ASN A 147 13.80 -3.07 -9.64
CA ASN A 147 14.72 -4.14 -9.23
C ASN A 147 14.00 -5.50 -9.16
N TYR A 148 12.77 -5.53 -8.63
CA TYR A 148 11.94 -6.73 -8.59
C TYR A 148 11.79 -7.35 -9.99
N PHE A 149 11.34 -6.58 -10.99
CA PHE A 149 11.17 -7.10 -12.34
C PHE A 149 12.49 -7.45 -13.03
N LYS A 150 13.55 -6.71 -12.74
CA LYS A 150 14.89 -7.03 -13.24
C LYS A 150 15.38 -8.39 -12.72
N GLU A 151 15.13 -8.71 -11.46
CA GLU A 151 15.43 -10.03 -10.88
C GLU A 151 14.62 -11.15 -11.54
N GLN A 152 13.42 -10.84 -12.06
CA GLN A 152 12.61 -11.75 -12.87
C GLN A 152 13.02 -11.78 -14.37
N GLY A 153 14.09 -11.08 -14.76
CA GLY A 153 14.58 -11.05 -16.14
C GLY A 153 13.86 -10.07 -17.08
N ILE A 154 13.12 -9.10 -16.53
CA ILE A 154 12.39 -8.07 -17.28
C ILE A 154 12.96 -6.68 -16.94
N ASN A 155 13.57 -6.01 -17.92
CA ASN A 155 14.01 -4.62 -17.75
C ASN A 155 12.85 -3.68 -18.09
N ILE A 156 12.19 -3.17 -17.06
CA ILE A 156 11.09 -2.22 -17.26
C ILE A 156 11.58 -0.76 -17.33
N LYS A 157 11.02 0.01 -18.26
CA LYS A 157 11.12 1.47 -18.35
C LYS A 157 9.75 2.08 -18.10
N ILE A 158 9.64 2.96 -17.11
CA ILE A 158 8.35 3.58 -16.74
C ILE A 158 8.21 4.94 -17.42
N VAL A 159 7.05 5.18 -18.05
CA VAL A 159 6.67 6.44 -18.69
C VAL A 159 5.28 6.89 -18.24
N GLY A 160 5.06 8.21 -18.20
CA GLY A 160 3.79 8.80 -17.77
C GLY A 160 2.86 9.12 -18.93
N SER A 161 1.56 8.93 -18.72
CA SER A 161 0.48 9.38 -19.60
C SER A 161 -0.61 10.08 -18.77
N PRO A 162 -1.06 11.29 -19.15
CA PRO A 162 -2.07 12.04 -18.40
C PRO A 162 -3.46 11.39 -18.43
N ASN A 163 -3.72 10.54 -19.43
CA ASN A 163 -5.02 9.89 -19.64
C ASN A 163 -5.12 8.51 -18.96
N MET A 164 -4.03 7.99 -18.41
CA MET A 164 -4.05 6.72 -17.69
C MET A 164 -4.71 6.92 -16.32
N PRO A 165 -5.66 6.07 -15.89
CA PRO A 165 -6.17 6.11 -14.52
C PRO A 165 -5.05 5.93 -13.47
N VAL A 166 -5.26 6.44 -12.26
CA VAL A 166 -4.36 6.12 -11.14
C VAL A 166 -4.53 4.65 -10.79
N TYR A 167 -3.43 4.00 -10.39
CA TYR A 167 -3.36 2.56 -10.06
C TYR A 167 -3.63 1.64 -11.25
N ASP A 168 -3.41 2.16 -12.46
CA ASP A 168 -3.49 1.41 -13.71
C ASP A 168 -2.16 1.45 -14.45
N ALA A 169 -1.89 0.42 -15.26
CA ALA A 169 -0.67 0.30 -16.05
C ALA A 169 -0.93 -0.48 -17.35
N ASP A 170 -0.22 -0.07 -18.40
CA ASP A 170 -0.15 -0.78 -19.67
C ASP A 170 1.31 -1.17 -19.96
N ALA A 171 1.54 -2.34 -20.56
CA ALA A 171 2.87 -2.87 -20.81
C ALA A 171 3.07 -3.13 -22.31
N LYS A 172 4.14 -2.57 -22.87
CA LYS A 172 4.51 -2.69 -24.29
C LYS A 172 5.94 -3.14 -24.41
N ARG A 173 6.27 -3.87 -25.47
CA ARG A 173 7.67 -4.09 -25.87
C ARG A 173 8.25 -2.82 -26.49
#